data_AF-A0A139DJZ5-F1
#
_entry.id   AF-A0A139DJZ5-F1
#
_cell.length_a   1.000
_cell.length_b   1.000
_cell.length_c   1.000
_cell.angle_alpha   90.00
_cell.angle_beta   90.00
_cell.angle_gamma   90.00
#
_symmetry.space_group_name_H-M   'P 1'
#
loop_
_entity.id
_entity.type
_entity.pdbx_description
1 polymer ?
#
loop_
_entity_poly.entity_id
_entity_poly.type
_entity_poly.pdbx_seq_one_letter_code
_entity_poly.pdbx_strand_id
1 'polypeptide(L)'
;SVHNAIGGIHSIANKVFSPISAISAGPDTVCAALLEAYTQLAVRPGDEDEILCVFYDDPLPEPLERFDLEQHDVQALAVRVSLAKSVEGIPVAFSLEERQDLQEQAPVKKLACTDQFLRFLLQEDTSTLELSADRRTWRWRKLARTSA
;
A
#
# COMPACT_ATOMS: atom_id res chain seq x y z
N SER A 1 -3.80 -7.51 -21.07
CA SER A 1 -2.62 -6.68 -20.77
C SER A 1 -1.78 -7.37 -19.70
N VAL A 2 -0.52 -6.99 -19.49
CA VAL A 2 0.30 -7.49 -18.38
C VAL A 2 0.26 -6.52 -17.20
N HIS A 3 0.17 -7.03 -15.96
CA HIS A 3 0.00 -6.20 -14.74
C HIS A 3 1.13 -5.20 -14.51
N ASN A 4 2.35 -5.53 -14.97
CA ASN A 4 3.54 -4.70 -14.83
C ASN A 4 3.72 -3.65 -15.95
N ALA A 5 2.75 -3.49 -16.86
CA ALA A 5 2.91 -2.61 -18.03
C ALA A 5 3.19 -1.15 -17.63
N ILE A 6 2.55 -0.64 -16.58
CA ILE A 6 2.74 0.74 -16.10
C ILE A 6 4.17 0.97 -15.62
N GLY A 7 4.72 0.02 -14.85
CA GLY A 7 6.13 0.06 -14.43
C GLY A 7 7.10 0.04 -15.62
N GLY A 8 6.81 -0.79 -16.64
CA GLY A 8 7.61 -0.83 -17.87
C GLY A 8 7.57 0.47 -18.67
N ILE A 9 6.39 1.07 -18.85
CA ILE A 9 6.24 2.37 -19.53
C ILE A 9 6.99 3.47 -18.76
N HIS A 10 6.85 3.51 -17.44
CA HIS A 10 7.57 4.46 -16.59
C HIS A 10 9.09 4.32 -16.73
N SER A 11 9.60 3.08 -16.73
CA SER A 11 11.03 2.78 -16.93
C SER A 11 11.55 3.30 -18.27
N ILE A 12 10.85 3.00 -19.36
CA ILE A 12 11.25 3.41 -20.71
C ILE A 12 11.22 4.93 -20.84
N ALA A 13 10.12 5.56 -20.42
CA ALA A 13 9.91 7.00 -20.55
C ALA A 13 10.93 7.81 -19.75
N ASN A 14 11.28 7.35 -18.54
CA ASN A 14 12.17 8.07 -17.61
C ASN A 14 13.60 7.52 -17.58
N LYS A 15 13.92 6.51 -18.40
CA LYS A 15 15.22 5.82 -18.40
C LYS A 15 15.61 5.31 -17.01
N VAL A 16 14.64 4.74 -16.29
CA VAL A 16 14.85 4.14 -14.96
C VAL A 16 15.27 2.69 -15.16
N PHE A 17 16.46 2.35 -14.67
CA PHE A 17 17.07 1.02 -14.78
C PHE A 17 17.09 0.24 -13.46
N SER A 18 16.56 0.83 -12.38
CA SER A 18 16.40 0.14 -11.10
C SER A 18 15.41 -1.03 -11.22
N PRO A 19 15.45 -2.03 -10.32
CA PRO A 19 14.49 -3.12 -10.30
C PRO A 19 13.04 -2.62 -10.20
N ILE A 20 12.13 -3.32 -10.88
CA ILE A 20 10.70 -3.02 -10.86
C ILE A 20 9.92 -4.31 -10.60
N SER A 21 9.08 -4.30 -9.58
CA SER A 21 8.11 -5.36 -9.28
C SER A 21 6.68 -4.84 -9.41
N ALA A 22 5.74 -5.74 -9.69
CA ALA A 22 4.31 -5.44 -9.71
C ALA A 22 3.59 -6.45 -8.82
N ILE A 23 2.84 -5.96 -7.84
CA ILE A 23 2.17 -6.78 -6.83
C ILE A 23 0.67 -6.73 -7.06
N SER A 24 0.00 -7.87 -6.91
CA SER A 24 -1.45 -7.99 -6.86
C SER A 24 -1.78 -9.03 -5.79
N ALA A 25 -2.53 -8.63 -4.77
CA ALA A 25 -2.91 -9.46 -3.64
C ALA A 25 -4.37 -9.22 -3.20
N GLY A 26 -5.23 -8.77 -4.11
CA GLY A 26 -6.62 -8.40 -3.78
C GLY A 26 -6.65 -7.29 -2.72
N PRO A 27 -7.49 -7.39 -1.67
CA PRO A 27 -7.56 -6.39 -0.60
C PRO A 27 -6.23 -6.17 0.16
N ASP A 28 -5.31 -7.14 0.11
CA ASP A 28 -3.99 -7.04 0.74
C ASP A 28 -2.97 -6.24 -0.10
N THR A 29 -3.31 -5.80 -1.32
CA THR A 29 -2.33 -5.27 -2.29
C THR A 29 -1.49 -4.12 -1.73
N VAL A 30 -2.10 -3.16 -1.03
CA VAL A 30 -1.38 -2.02 -0.41
C VAL A 30 -0.35 -2.53 0.59
N CYS A 31 -0.77 -3.38 1.51
CA CYS A 31 0.09 -3.91 2.56
C CYS A 31 1.19 -4.84 2.03
N ALA A 32 0.86 -5.70 1.07
CA ALA A 32 1.79 -6.63 0.45
C ALA A 32 2.91 -5.89 -0.32
N ALA A 33 2.58 -4.82 -1.04
CA ALA A 33 3.58 -4.03 -1.74
C ALA A 33 4.49 -3.26 -0.78
N LEU A 34 3.96 -2.75 0.34
CA LEU A 34 4.78 -2.09 1.36
C LEU A 34 5.67 -3.09 2.12
N LEU A 35 5.19 -4.31 2.36
CA LEU A 35 6.01 -5.39 2.89
C LEU A 35 7.15 -5.75 1.93
N GLU A 36 6.87 -5.88 0.63
CA GLU A 36 7.89 -6.12 -0.41
C GLU A 36 8.92 -4.99 -0.47
N ALA A 37 8.49 -3.73 -0.40
CA ALA A 37 9.42 -2.60 -0.35
C ALA A 37 10.30 -2.64 0.91
N TYR A 38 9.70 -2.96 2.07
CA TYR A 38 10.45 -3.12 3.32
C TYR A 38 11.49 -4.25 3.22
N THR A 39 11.15 -5.41 2.66
CA THR A 39 12.09 -6.54 2.54
C THR A 39 13.24 -6.22 1.58
N GLN A 40 12.97 -5.55 0.46
CA GLN A 40 14.02 -5.11 -0.47
C GLN A 40 15.01 -4.15 0.20
N LEU A 41 14.50 -3.12 0.89
CA LEU A 41 15.33 -2.16 1.64
C LEU A 41 16.12 -2.82 2.79
N ALA A 42 15.52 -3.79 3.48
CA ALA A 42 16.15 -4.47 4.62
C ALA A 42 17.29 -5.42 4.19
N VAL A 43 17.19 -6.05 3.02
CA VAL A 43 18.17 -7.04 2.53
C VAL A 43 19.31 -6.39 1.74
N ARG A 44 19.10 -5.19 1.17
CA ARG A 44 20.13 -4.44 0.40
C ARG A 44 20.48 -3.07 1.01
N PRO A 45 20.94 -3.01 2.28
CA PRO A 45 21.33 -1.74 2.87
C PRO A 45 22.57 -1.17 2.16
N GLY A 46 22.40 -0.04 1.44
CA GLY A 46 23.49 0.75 0.87
C GLY A 46 23.47 0.97 -0.66
N ASP A 47 22.67 0.21 -1.42
CA ASP A 47 22.56 0.39 -2.88
C ASP A 47 21.31 1.21 -3.28
N GLU A 48 20.23 1.09 -2.51
CA GLU A 48 18.97 1.81 -2.71
C GLU A 48 18.41 2.23 -1.34
N ASP A 49 18.43 3.52 -1.04
CA ASP A 49 17.94 4.06 0.25
C ASP A 49 16.43 4.30 0.25
N GLU A 50 15.82 4.33 -0.94
CA GLU A 50 14.41 4.64 -1.14
C GLU A 50 13.79 3.79 -2.25
N ILE A 51 12.52 3.39 -2.08
CA ILE A 51 11.71 2.73 -3.09
C ILE A 51 10.50 3.61 -3.41
N LEU A 52 10.16 3.73 -4.70
CA LEU A 52 8.91 4.34 -5.15
C LEU A 52 7.83 3.25 -5.25
N CYS A 53 6.84 3.31 -4.37
CA CYS A 53 5.64 2.48 -4.46
C CYS A 53 4.53 3.29 -5.14
N VAL A 54 3.92 2.73 -6.19
CA VAL A 54 2.78 3.34 -6.89
C VAL A 54 1.60 2.37 -6.83
N PHE A 55 0.54 2.79 -6.16
CA PHE A 55 -0.76 2.13 -6.13
C PHE A 55 -1.64 2.79 -7.17
N TYR A 56 -2.30 2.00 -8.00
CA TYR A 56 -3.26 2.51 -8.96
C TYR A 56 -4.35 1.47 -9.16
N ASP A 57 -5.58 1.94 -9.36
CA ASP A 57 -6.68 1.08 -9.76
C ASP A 57 -7.78 1.88 -10.46
N ASP A 58 -8.51 1.20 -11.34
CA ASP A 58 -9.69 1.72 -12.03
C ASP A 58 -10.92 0.97 -11.53
N PRO A 59 -12.09 1.64 -11.39
CA PRO A 59 -13.32 0.96 -11.00
C PRO A 59 -13.66 -0.15 -11.99
N LEU A 60 -14.28 -1.22 -11.51
CA LEU A 60 -14.67 -2.33 -12.38
C LEU A 60 -15.63 -1.83 -13.48
N PRO A 61 -15.36 -2.14 -14.77
CA PRO A 61 -16.21 -1.68 -15.86
C PRO A 61 -17.57 -2.39 -15.85
N GLU A 62 -18.58 -1.84 -16.51
CA GLU A 62 -19.84 -2.54 -16.74
C GLU A 62 -19.62 -3.86 -17.52
N PRO A 63 -20.30 -4.96 -17.16
CA PRO A 63 -21.30 -5.12 -16.08
C PRO A 63 -20.68 -5.64 -14.77
N LEU A 64 -19.35 -5.61 -14.63
CA LEU A 64 -18.62 -6.18 -13.50
C LEU A 64 -18.69 -5.29 -12.25
N GLU A 65 -19.05 -4.02 -12.37
CA GLU A 65 -19.26 -3.07 -11.26
C GLU A 65 -20.12 -3.63 -10.11
N ARG A 66 -21.06 -4.54 -10.41
CA ARG A 66 -21.93 -5.17 -9.41
C ARG A 66 -21.20 -6.10 -8.46
N PHE A 67 -20.00 -6.55 -8.84
CA PHE A 67 -19.12 -7.38 -8.03
C PHE A 67 -18.08 -6.56 -7.27
N ASP A 68 -18.07 -5.23 -7.45
CA ASP A 68 -17.13 -4.37 -6.75
C ASP A 68 -17.51 -4.24 -5.27
N LEU A 69 -16.60 -4.68 -4.41
CA LEU A 69 -16.75 -4.65 -2.96
C LEU A 69 -16.15 -3.37 -2.37
N GLU A 70 -15.41 -2.60 -3.17
CA GLU A 70 -14.81 -1.34 -2.78
C GLU A 70 -15.54 -0.16 -3.45
N GLN A 71 -15.49 1.00 -2.81
CA GLN A 71 -15.87 2.27 -3.42
C GLN A 71 -14.60 3.05 -3.71
N HIS A 72 -14.32 3.23 -4.99
CA HIS A 72 -13.30 4.15 -5.45
C HIS A 72 -13.62 4.69 -6.84
N ASP A 73 -13.12 5.89 -7.09
CA ASP A 73 -12.96 6.40 -8.44
C ASP A 73 -11.63 5.89 -9.02
N VAL A 74 -11.27 6.36 -10.22
CA VAL A 74 -9.91 6.19 -10.74
C VAL A 74 -8.92 6.77 -9.72
N GLN A 75 -8.02 5.92 -9.22
CA GLN A 75 -7.12 6.27 -8.13
C GLN A 75 -5.66 5.99 -8.49
N ALA A 76 -4.79 6.89 -8.03
CA ALA A 76 -3.35 6.69 -8.05
C ALA A 76 -2.72 7.34 -6.81
N LEU A 77 -1.90 6.57 -6.10
CA LEU A 77 -1.11 7.02 -4.96
C LEU A 77 0.35 6.62 -5.15
N ALA A 78 1.24 7.60 -5.16
CA ALA A 78 2.69 7.36 -5.16
C ALA A 78 3.26 7.73 -3.79
N VAL A 79 4.02 6.82 -3.18
CA VAL A 79 4.74 7.04 -1.93
C VAL A 79 6.19 6.64 -2.10
N ARG A 80 7.09 7.45 -1.53
CA ARG A 80 8.51 7.11 -1.43
C ARG A 80 8.77 6.55 -0.04
N VAL A 81 9.31 5.35 0.03
CA VAL A 81 9.53 4.63 1.29
C VAL A 81 11.01 4.40 1.51
N SER A 82 11.43 4.56 2.76
CA SER A 82 12.78 4.27 3.22
C SER A 82 12.70 3.52 4.55
N LEU A 83 13.80 2.92 4.99
CA LEU A 83 13.89 2.50 6.40
C LEU A 83 13.82 3.74 7.30
N ALA A 84 13.25 3.59 8.49
CA ALA A 84 13.11 4.63 9.51
C ALA A 84 14.44 5.02 10.17
N LYS A 85 15.44 5.34 9.34
CA LYS A 85 16.73 5.95 9.69
C LYS A 85 16.78 7.41 9.24
N SER A 86 15.91 7.79 8.30
CA SER A 86 15.79 9.16 7.81
C SER A 86 15.06 10.05 8.83
N VAL A 87 15.47 11.32 8.89
CA VAL A 87 14.84 12.36 9.71
C VAL A 87 13.59 12.92 9.01
N GLU A 88 13.45 12.69 7.70
CA GLU A 88 12.34 13.16 6.89
C GLU A 88 11.26 12.09 6.70
N GLY A 89 10.00 12.52 6.62
CA GLY A 89 8.84 11.64 6.37
C GLY A 89 7.96 11.37 7.59
N ILE A 90 7.07 10.38 7.43
CA ILE A 90 6.13 9.90 8.46
C ILE A 90 6.61 8.50 8.85
N PRO A 91 7.27 8.31 10.01
CA PRO A 91 7.71 7.00 10.41
C PRO A 91 6.49 6.15 10.76
N VAL A 92 6.38 4.98 10.13
CA VAL A 92 5.29 4.03 10.34
C VAL A 92 5.83 2.67 10.72
N ALA A 93 5.07 1.94 11.53
CA ALA A 93 5.30 0.53 11.79
C ALA A 93 4.03 -0.26 11.48
N PHE A 94 4.20 -1.51 11.08
CA PHE A 94 3.08 -2.41 10.84
C PHE A 94 3.27 -3.76 11.51
N SER A 95 2.15 -4.43 11.80
CA SER A 95 2.09 -5.83 12.19
C SER A 95 0.97 -6.55 11.44
N LEU A 96 1.12 -7.86 11.29
CA LEU A 96 0.13 -8.74 10.69
C LEU A 96 -0.38 -9.70 11.75
N GLU A 97 -1.70 -9.76 11.91
CA GLU A 97 -2.36 -10.66 12.85
C GLU A 97 -3.41 -11.51 12.12
N GLU A 98 -3.61 -12.74 12.58
CA GLU A 98 -4.69 -13.61 12.10
C GLU A 98 -6.02 -13.18 12.74
N ARG A 99 -7.06 -13.06 11.93
CA ARG A 99 -8.39 -12.67 12.37
C ARG A 99 -9.09 -13.89 12.97
N GLN A 100 -9.38 -13.84 14.28
CA GLN A 100 -10.03 -14.94 15.00
C GLN A 100 -11.56 -14.95 14.85
N ASP A 101 -12.16 -13.83 14.44
CA ASP A 101 -13.60 -13.66 14.25
C ASP A 101 -13.99 -13.68 12.77
N LEU A 102 -14.28 -14.88 12.25
CA LEU A 102 -14.85 -15.08 10.91
C LEU A 102 -16.36 -14.77 10.85
N GLN A 103 -16.85 -13.77 11.60
CA GLN A 103 -18.24 -13.35 11.44
C GLN A 103 -18.39 -12.76 10.05
N GLU A 104 -19.08 -13.49 9.17
CA GLU A 104 -19.54 -13.02 7.86
C GLU A 104 -20.46 -11.82 8.06
N GLN A 105 -19.86 -10.64 8.15
CA GLN A 105 -20.60 -9.39 8.06
C GLN A 105 -21.04 -9.25 6.61
N ALA A 106 -22.31 -8.89 6.40
CA ALA A 106 -22.83 -8.59 5.08
C ALA A 106 -21.87 -7.61 4.36
N PRO A 107 -21.62 -7.77 3.05
CA PRO A 107 -20.68 -6.92 2.32
C PRO A 107 -21.16 -5.47 2.34
N VAL A 108 -20.65 -4.69 3.27
CA VAL A 108 -20.75 -3.24 3.26
C VAL A 108 -19.65 -2.76 2.33
N LYS A 109 -20.01 -1.97 1.31
CA LYS A 109 -19.02 -1.30 0.46
C LYS A 109 -18.07 -0.50 1.35
N LYS A 110 -16.79 -0.86 1.34
CA LYS A 110 -15.75 -0.17 2.11
C LYS A 110 -15.03 0.81 1.19
N LEU A 111 -14.50 1.87 1.79
CA LEU A 111 -13.54 2.74 1.10
C LEU A 111 -12.33 1.90 0.66
N ALA A 112 -11.78 2.14 -0.52
CA ALA A 112 -10.61 1.38 -0.98
C ALA A 112 -9.44 1.46 0.00
N CYS A 113 -8.64 0.39 0.06
CA CYS A 113 -7.51 0.32 1.01
C CYS A 113 -6.50 1.46 0.79
N THR A 114 -6.28 1.86 -0.48
CA THR A 114 -5.41 2.98 -0.85
C THR A 114 -5.90 4.31 -0.28
N ASP A 115 -7.20 4.58 -0.37
CA ASP A 115 -7.82 5.80 0.19
C ASP A 115 -7.76 5.82 1.72
N GLN A 116 -8.04 4.68 2.37
CA GLN A 116 -7.89 4.55 3.81
C GLN A 116 -6.44 4.82 4.25
N PHE A 117 -5.47 4.29 3.51
CA PHE A 117 -4.05 4.51 3.77
C PHE A 117 -3.63 5.97 3.55
N LEU A 118 -4.08 6.62 2.47
CA LEU A 118 -3.84 8.03 2.21
C LEU A 118 -4.40 8.92 3.33
N ARG A 119 -5.64 8.68 3.75
CA ARG A 119 -6.26 9.41 4.86
C ARG A 119 -5.46 9.22 6.14
N PHE A 120 -5.08 7.98 6.46
CA PHE A 120 -4.20 7.69 7.58
C PHE A 120 -2.91 8.50 7.52
N LEU A 121 -2.21 8.56 6.38
CA LEU A 121 -0.98 9.35 6.27
C LEU A 121 -1.22 10.85 6.48
N LEU A 122 -2.28 11.43 5.89
CA LEU A 122 -2.56 12.87 5.91
C LEU A 122 -3.19 13.38 7.22
N GLN A 123 -3.96 12.57 7.94
CA GLN A 123 -4.65 13.00 9.16
C GLN A 123 -3.71 12.99 10.37
N GLU A 124 -3.44 14.15 10.95
CA GLU A 124 -2.53 14.28 12.11
C GLU A 124 -3.08 13.58 13.36
N ASP A 125 -4.39 13.66 13.59
CA ASP A 125 -5.07 13.05 14.75
C ASP A 125 -5.19 11.52 14.67
N THR A 126 -4.89 10.93 13.51
CA THR A 126 -4.96 9.48 13.30
C THR A 126 -3.58 8.86 13.49
N SER A 127 -3.41 8.15 14.61
CA SER A 127 -2.16 7.47 14.96
C SER A 127 -2.13 6.00 14.54
N THR A 128 -3.28 5.38 14.28
CA THR A 128 -3.40 3.98 13.89
C THR A 128 -4.37 3.77 12.73
N LEU A 129 -4.15 2.70 11.97
CA LEU A 129 -5.03 2.24 10.90
C LEU A 129 -5.09 0.72 10.93
N GLU A 130 -6.30 0.16 10.82
CA GLU A 130 -6.50 -1.27 10.63
C GLU A 130 -7.01 -1.52 9.21
N LEU A 131 -6.27 -2.31 8.43
CA LEU A 131 -6.70 -2.78 7.11
C LEU A 131 -6.92 -4.28 7.21
N SER A 132 -8.16 -4.72 7.06
CA SER A 132 -8.50 -6.14 7.12
C SER A 132 -8.78 -6.70 5.73
N ALA A 133 -8.14 -7.83 5.44
CA ALA A 133 -8.30 -8.58 4.21
C ALA A 133 -8.48 -10.05 4.56
N ASP A 134 -9.63 -10.63 4.18
CA ASP A 134 -9.98 -12.03 4.44
C ASP A 134 -9.75 -12.44 5.91
N ARG A 135 -8.78 -13.34 6.17
CA ARG A 135 -8.44 -13.87 7.50
C ARG A 135 -7.31 -13.12 8.20
N ARG A 136 -6.93 -11.95 7.71
CA ARG A 136 -5.78 -11.20 8.18
C ARG A 136 -6.16 -9.76 8.49
N THR A 137 -5.51 -9.22 9.51
CA THR A 137 -5.60 -7.79 9.84
C THR A 137 -4.19 -7.22 9.89
N TRP A 138 -3.97 -6.19 9.07
CA TRP A 138 -2.80 -5.35 9.14
C TRP A 138 -3.07 -4.19 10.08
N ARG A 139 -2.23 -4.04 11.09
CA ARG A 139 -2.25 -2.88 11.97
C ARG A 139 -1.08 -1.98 11.62
N TRP A 140 -1.40 -0.74 11.28
CA TRP A 140 -0.44 0.32 11.01
C TRP A 140 -0.47 1.33 12.14
N ARG A 141 0.69 1.87 12.50
CA ARG A 141 0.82 2.95 13.47
C ARG A 141 1.85 3.98 13.03
N LYS A 142 1.55 5.26 13.23
CA LYS A 142 2.55 6.33 13.16
C LYS A 142 3.42 6.26 14.40
N LEU A 143 4.71 6.39 14.22
CA LEU A 143 5.67 6.51 15.31
C LEU A 143 5.89 7.99 15.63
N ALA A 144 6.24 8.27 16.88
CA ALA A 144 6.71 9.61 17.23
C ALA A 144 7.97 9.92 16.42
N ARG A 145 8.06 11.12 15.84
CA ARG A 145 9.29 11.58 15.21
C ARG A 145 10.38 11.62 16.28
N THR A 146 11.44 10.86 16.08
CA THR A 146 12.62 10.93 16.95
C THR A 146 13.24 12.31 16.71
N SER A 147 13.11 13.22 17.68
CA SER A 147 13.85 14.49 17.66
C SER A 147 15.34 14.16 17.79
N ALA A 148 16.09 14.51 16.75
CA ALA A 148 17.55 14.43 16.73
C ALA A 148 18.17 15.40 17.74
#